data_AF-A0A2L2YVM9-F1
#
_entry.id   AF-A0A2L2YVM9-F1
#
_cell.length_a   1.000
_cell.length_b   1.000
_cell.length_c   1.000
_cell.angle_alpha   90.00
_cell.angle_beta   90.00
_cell.angle_gamma   90.00
#
_symmetry.space_group_name_H-M   'P 1'
#
loop_
_entity.id
_entity.type
_entity.pdbx_description
1 polymer ?
#
loop_
_entity_poly.entity_id
_entity_poly.type
_entity_poly.pdbx_seq_one_letter_code
_entity_poly.pdbx_strand_id
1 'polypeptide(L)' 'SLKKVKFKTPLEHEYIQNFTLLQAAFKRGCADKHIPVDMLINGRFQDNYESLQWFNKFFEANKGGQDYNP' A
#
# COMPACT_ATOMS: atom_id res chain seq x y z
N SER A 1 -6.45 -11.14 -2.21
CA SER A 1 -5.82 -11.94 -3.26
C SER A 1 -5.11 -11.00 -4.20
N LEU A 2 -3.83 -11.26 -4.51
CA LEU A 2 -3.02 -10.46 -5.43
C LEU A 2 -3.62 -10.40 -6.84
N LYS A 3 -4.45 -11.39 -7.23
CA LYS A 3 -5.20 -11.40 -8.50
C LYS A 3 -6.12 -10.19 -8.70
N LYS A 4 -6.49 -9.49 -7.62
CA LYS A 4 -7.35 -8.30 -7.67
C LYS A 4 -6.57 -6.99 -7.87
N VAL A 5 -5.25 -7.02 -7.67
CA VAL A 5 -4.40 -5.84 -7.77
C VAL A 5 -4.14 -5.51 -9.24
N LYS A 6 -4.34 -4.25 -9.62
CA LYS A 6 -4.07 -3.73 -10.96
C LYS A 6 -2.65 -3.18 -11.00
N PHE A 7 -1.67 -4.04 -11.31
CA PHE A 7 -0.24 -3.65 -11.32
C PHE A 7 0.15 -2.70 -12.46
N LYS A 8 -0.55 -2.80 -13.60
CA LYS A 8 -0.29 -1.99 -14.79
C LYS A 8 -1.57 -1.29 -15.19
N THR A 9 -1.72 -0.04 -14.76
CA THR A 9 -2.85 0.81 -15.14
C THR A 9 -2.47 2.28 -15.05
N PRO A 10 -2.95 3.13 -15.99
CA PRO A 10 -2.88 4.58 -15.88
C PRO A 10 -4.15 5.21 -15.26
N LEU A 11 -5.15 4.40 -14.88
CA LEU A 11 -6.47 4.89 -14.49
C LEU A 11 -6.55 5.16 -12.98
N GLU A 12 -6.83 6.40 -12.62
CA GLU A 12 -6.89 6.85 -11.22
C GLU A 12 -7.88 6.04 -10.37
N HIS A 13 -9.06 5.72 -10.91
CA HIS A 13 -10.05 4.92 -10.20
C HIS A 13 -9.56 3.49 -9.89
N GLU A 14 -8.63 2.94 -10.68
CA GLU A 14 -7.99 1.65 -10.39
C GLU A 14 -6.90 1.78 -9.31
N TYR A 15 -6.25 2.95 -9.17
CA TYR A 15 -5.38 3.24 -8.01
C TYR A 15 -6.18 3.28 -6.72
N ILE A 16 -7.34 3.94 -6.71
CA ILE A 16 -8.25 3.97 -5.55
C ILE A 16 -8.66 2.54 -5.14
N GLN A 17 -8.98 1.68 -6.11
CA GLN A 17 -9.29 0.27 -5.85
C GLN A 17 -8.10 -0.47 -5.23
N ASN A 18 -6.88 -0.26 -5.73
CA ASN A 18 -5.67 -0.87 -5.15
C ASN A 18 -5.45 -0.40 -3.71
N PHE A 19 -5.61 0.89 -3.40
CA PHE A 19 -5.49 1.41 -2.04
C PHE A 19 -6.60 0.89 -1.11
N THR A 20 -7.81 0.67 -1.61
CA THR A 20 -8.89 0.04 -0.84
C THR A 20 -8.51 -1.41 -0.46
N LEU A 21 -7.89 -2.15 -1.37
CA LEU A 21 -7.37 -3.50 -1.08
C LEU A 21 -6.27 -3.46 -0.01
N LEU A 22 -5.40 -2.46 -0.05
CA LEU A 22 -4.33 -2.25 0.94
C LEU A 22 -4.90 -1.93 2.33
N GLN A 23 -5.84 -0.98 2.43
CA GLN A 23 -6.53 -0.65 3.69
C GLN A 23 -7.22 -1.89 4.29
N ALA A 24 -7.88 -2.69 3.46
CA ALA A 24 -8.49 -3.94 3.91
C ALA A 24 -7.46 -4.98 4.39
N ALA A 25 -6.25 -5.00 3.81
CA ALA A 25 -5.16 -5.84 4.30
C ALA A 25 -4.65 -5.37 5.67
N PHE A 26 -4.46 -4.05 5.86
CA PHE A 26 -4.02 -3.48 7.14
C PHE A 26 -5.04 -3.72 8.25
N LYS A 27 -6.33 -3.52 7.95
CA LYS A 27 -7.41 -3.82 8.90
C LYS A 27 -7.40 -5.28 9.36
N ARG A 28 -7.14 -6.23 8.46
CA ARG A 28 -7.02 -7.66 8.80
C ARG A 28 -5.76 -7.98 9.59
N GLY A 29 -4.67 -7.27 9.32
CA GLY A 29 -3.40 -7.39 10.05
C GLY A 29 -3.33 -6.58 11.34
N CYS A 30 -4.44 -5.99 11.79
CA CYS A 30 -4.51 -5.10 12.97
C CYS A 30 -3.48 -3.95 12.93
N ALA A 31 -3.12 -3.49 11.73
CA ALA A 31 -2.24 -2.34 11.55
C ALA A 31 -3.07 -1.05 11.56
N ASP A 32 -3.05 -0.33 12.68
CA ASP A 32 -3.75 0.95 12.83
C ASP A 32 -2.95 2.10 12.20
N LYS A 33 -2.89 2.10 10.87
CA LYS A 33 -2.30 3.18 10.09
C LYS A 33 -3.34 3.76 9.15
N HIS A 34 -3.61 5.06 9.31
CA HIS A 34 -4.35 5.82 8.32
C HIS A 34 -3.51 5.97 7.03
N ILE A 35 -4.08 5.54 5.90
CA ILE A 35 -3.50 5.72 4.56
C ILE A 35 -4.27 6.83 3.86
N PRO A 36 -3.67 8.01 3.61
CA PRO A 36 -4.35 9.15 3.00
C PRO A 36 -4.45 8.97 1.48
N VAL A 37 -5.40 8.13 1.03
CA VAL A 37 -5.54 7.72 -0.38
C VAL A 37 -5.60 8.91 -1.33
N ASP A 38 -6.40 9.92 -1.03
CA ASP A 38 -6.59 11.11 -1.87
C ASP A 38 -5.27 11.87 -2.11
N MET A 39 -4.33 11.83 -1.16
CA MET A 39 -3.01 12.44 -1.32
C MET A 39 -2.06 11.58 -2.15
N LEU A 40 -2.20 10.25 -2.04
CA LEU A 40 -1.32 9.29 -2.72
C LEU A 40 -1.66 9.13 -4.20
N ILE A 41 -2.95 9.10 -4.55
CA ILE A 41 -3.39 8.89 -5.94
C ILE A 41 -2.96 10.02 -6.89
N ASN A 42 -2.74 11.23 -6.35
CA ASN A 42 -2.25 12.38 -7.12
C ASN A 42 -0.76 12.27 -7.50
N GLY A 43 -0.05 11.25 -7.02
CA GLY A 43 1.37 11.02 -7.35
C GLY A 43 2.32 12.08 -6.79
N ARG A 44 1.89 12.92 -5.83
CA ARG A 44 2.73 13.94 -5.20
C ARG A 44 3.89 13.27 -4.47
N PHE A 45 5.11 13.70 -4.79
CA PHE A 45 6.35 13.08 -4.29
C PHE A 45 6.41 13.04 -2.76
N GLN A 46 6.16 14.17 -2.10
CA GLN A 46 6.29 14.28 -0.64
C GLN A 46 5.39 13.27 0.09
N ASP A 47 4.10 13.22 -0.25
CA ASP A 47 3.11 12.38 0.43
C ASP A 47 3.38 10.88 0.21
N ASN A 48 3.78 10.53 -1.02
CA ASN A 48 4.16 9.17 -1.38
C ASN A 48 5.46 8.75 -0.68
N TYR A 49 6.46 9.63 -0.65
CA TYR A 49 7.74 9.37 -0.01
C TYR A 49 7.59 9.15 1.50
N GLU A 50 6.84 10.00 2.21
CA GLU A 50 6.55 9.82 3.64
C GLU A 50 5.81 8.50 3.92
N SER A 51 4.85 8.13 3.07
CA SER A 51 4.11 6.87 3.20
C SER A 51 5.03 5.66 2.98
N LEU A 52 5.92 5.72 2.00
CA LEU A 52 6.91 4.68 1.73
C LEU A 52 7.94 4.54 2.86
N GLN A 53 8.40 5.66 3.43
CA GLN A 53 9.31 5.64 4.59
C GLN A 53 8.68 4.90 5.78
N TRP A 54 7.43 5.22 6.10
CA TRP A 54 6.69 4.52 7.16
C TRP A 54 6.49 3.04 6.80
N PHE A 55 6.10 2.75 5.55
CA PHE A 55 5.85 1.38 5.09
C PHE A 55 7.11 0.52 5.17
N ASN A 56 8.28 1.06 4.82
CA ASN A 56 9.55 0.36 4.94
C ASN A 56 9.84 -0.02 6.40
N LYS A 57 9.66 0.90 7.35
CA LYS A 57 9.82 0.60 8.79
C LYS A 57 8.84 -0.46 9.27
N PHE A 58 7.58 -0.37 8.83
CA PHE A 58 6.56 -1.37 9.13
C PHE A 58 6.94 -2.75 8.56
N PHE A 59 7.40 -2.81 7.31
CA PHE A 59 7.81 -4.06 6.68
C PHE A 59 9.02 -4.68 7.39
N GLU A 60 10.06 -3.90 7.67
CA GLU A 60 11.25 -4.38 8.38
C GLU A 60 10.93 -4.93 9.77
N ALA A 61 9.98 -4.32 10.48
CA ALA A 61 9.56 -4.78 11.81
C ALA A 61 8.69 -6.06 11.78
N ASN A 62 8.09 -6.39 10.63
CA ASN A 62 7.12 -7.49 10.52
C ASN A 62 7.52 -8.58 9.52
N LYS A 63 8.58 -8.39 8.72
CA LYS A 63 9.03 -9.40 7.77
C LYS A 63 9.52 -10.64 8.52
N GLY A 64 8.82 -11.75 8.33
CA GLY A 64 9.38 -13.06 8.66
C GLY A 64 10.52 -13.37 7.69
N GLY A 65 11.53 -14.12 8.12
CA GLY A 65 12.64 -14.56 7.27
C GLY A 65 12.26 -15.58 6.19
N GLN A 66 11.04 -15.48 5.66
CA GLN A 66 10.49 -16.37 4.64
C GLN A 66 10.87 -15.84 3.26
N ASP A 67 11.22 -16.75 2.36
CA ASP A 67 11.46 -16.41 0.96
C ASP A 67 10.16 -15.95 0.30
N TYR A 68 10.26 -14.87 -0.47
CA TYR A 68 9.15 -14.33 -1.25
C TYR A 68 9.58 -14.21 -2.72
N ASN A 69 8.79 -14.77 -3.64
CA ASN A 69 8.99 -14.66 -5.08
C ASN A 69 7.92 -13.70 -5.68
N PRO A 70 8.25 -12.41 -5.87
CA PRO A 70 7.32 -11.37 -6.32
C PRO A 70 6.78 -11.54 -7.74
#